data_AF-A0A7C8B306-F1
#
_entry.id   AF-A0A7C8B306-F1
#
_cell.length_a   1.000
_cell.length_b   1.000
_cell.length_c   1.000
_cell.angle_alpha   90.00
_cell.angle_beta   90.00
_cell.angle_gamma   90.00
#
_symmetry.space_group_name_H-M   'P 1'
#
loop_
_entity.id
_entity.type
_entity.pdbx_description
1 polymer ?
#
loop_
_entity_poly.entity_id
_entity_poly.type
_entity_poly.pdbx_seq_one_letter_code
_entity_poly.pdbx_strand_id
1 'polypeptide(L)'
;MNSRFHHPRLYTDKSALQKIIHALDTLLAADALHGITIVDFYLLQALSDTSPEVAAQLEAVPGVNCMLDSFAKVQGCLEAIARTAFKPPSKLNLDRSLNRNLPELAAISQQCRQHFPHVKLTLLANEGYLDRCPFKLTHDAQIAFANTGLIANETHGANQELGCIRELAAHPAELFKSPFIRPEDLEKYEGMVEVIKLCGRTLGPGFLQRVVRGYAERSYAGNLLNLMDTMEWLAKRLYVANEELPGDFWGRLTGCDKNCQICWYCRELLEKSGRTLAFQLEDLRQ
;
A
#
# COMPACT_ATOMS: atom_id res chain seq x y z
N MET A 1 8.45 1.45 -12.14
CA MET A 1 7.71 2.63 -12.65
C MET A 1 6.71 3.22 -11.66
N ASN A 2 6.53 2.65 -10.46
CA ASN A 2 5.59 3.15 -9.45
C ASN A 2 6.23 4.14 -8.44
N SER A 3 7.43 4.64 -8.73
CA SER A 3 8.02 5.75 -7.96
C SER A 3 7.14 6.98 -8.10
N ARG A 4 6.98 7.73 -7.01
CA ARG A 4 6.16 8.95 -6.98
C ARG A 4 6.74 10.07 -7.84
N PHE A 5 8.07 10.08 -7.99
CA PHE A 5 8.81 11.04 -8.77
C PHE A 5 9.88 10.34 -9.59
N HIS A 6 10.16 10.87 -10.78
CA HIS A 6 11.37 10.55 -11.52
C HIS A 6 12.20 11.83 -11.71
N HIS A 7 13.45 11.66 -12.11
CA HIS A 7 14.30 12.80 -12.42
C HIS A 7 13.67 13.62 -13.57
N PRO A 8 13.47 14.95 -13.46
CA PRO A 8 12.72 15.73 -14.45
C PRO A 8 13.22 15.64 -15.89
N ARG A 9 14.54 15.44 -16.08
CA ARG A 9 15.12 15.20 -17.42
C ARG A 9 14.57 13.96 -18.13
N LEU A 10 14.08 12.96 -17.38
CA LEU A 10 13.51 11.76 -17.97
C LEU A 10 12.30 12.07 -18.87
N TYR A 11 11.48 13.05 -18.51
CA TYR A 11 10.24 13.35 -19.24
C TYR A 11 10.49 13.94 -20.64
N THR A 12 11.70 14.43 -20.92
CA THR A 12 12.06 15.06 -22.19
C THR A 12 13.22 14.36 -22.91
N ASP A 13 13.91 13.42 -22.25
CA ASP A 13 14.95 12.61 -22.86
C ASP A 13 14.33 11.51 -23.74
N LYS A 14 14.22 11.81 -25.04
CA LYS A 14 13.66 10.88 -26.03
C LYS A 14 14.37 9.53 -26.04
N SER A 15 15.69 9.49 -25.88
CA SER A 15 16.44 8.23 -25.89
C SER A 15 16.10 7.38 -24.67
N ALA A 16 16.02 8.00 -23.49
CA ALA A 16 15.63 7.31 -22.27
C ALA A 16 14.18 6.79 -22.34
N LEU A 17 13.24 7.61 -22.82
CA LEU A 17 11.84 7.20 -23.01
C LEU A 17 11.71 6.06 -24.03
N GLN A 18 12.43 6.13 -25.15
CA GLN A 18 12.45 5.06 -26.17
C GLN A 18 12.98 3.74 -25.61
N LYS A 19 13.98 3.77 -24.72
CA LYS A 19 14.45 2.56 -24.02
C LYS A 19 13.36 1.97 -23.13
N ILE A 20 12.59 2.80 -22.42
CA ILE A 20 11.46 2.34 -21.62
C ILE A 20 10.39 1.73 -22.53
N ILE A 21 9.99 2.42 -23.60
CA ILE A 21 9.02 1.93 -24.57
C ILE A 21 9.45 0.59 -25.17
N HIS A 22 10.71 0.46 -25.58
CA HIS A 22 11.21 -0.80 -26.14
C HIS A 22 11.14 -1.96 -25.14
N ALA A 23 11.43 -1.71 -23.86
CA ALA A 23 11.27 -2.71 -22.81
C ALA A 23 9.79 -3.09 -22.61
N LEU A 24 8.88 -2.12 -22.62
CA LEU A 24 7.44 -2.37 -22.52
C LEU A 24 6.92 -3.18 -23.71
N ASP A 25 7.32 -2.80 -24.93
CA ASP A 25 6.96 -3.47 -26.18
C ASP A 25 7.48 -4.91 -26.22
N THR A 26 8.71 -5.14 -25.76
CA THR A 26 9.28 -6.48 -25.65
C THR A 26 8.45 -7.37 -24.70
N LEU A 27 7.99 -6.82 -23.57
CA LEU A 27 7.16 -7.56 -22.62
C LEU A 27 5.73 -7.77 -23.14
N LEU A 28 5.18 -6.82 -23.90
CA LEU A 28 3.89 -6.96 -24.58
C LEU A 28 3.94 -8.05 -25.65
N ALA A 29 4.95 -8.04 -26.52
CA ALA A 29 5.13 -9.04 -27.57
C ALA A 29 5.31 -10.46 -27.00
N ALA A 30 5.81 -10.57 -25.77
CA ALA A 30 5.94 -11.82 -25.03
C ALA A 30 4.70 -12.22 -24.21
N ASP A 31 3.59 -11.47 -24.31
CA ASP A 31 2.36 -11.65 -23.52
C ASP A 31 2.60 -11.63 -21.99
N ALA A 32 3.67 -10.97 -21.56
CA ALA A 32 4.13 -10.94 -20.17
C ALA A 32 3.65 -9.68 -19.42
N LEU A 33 3.08 -8.70 -20.12
CA LEU A 33 2.69 -7.40 -19.56
C LEU A 33 1.37 -6.93 -20.17
N HIS A 34 0.39 -6.65 -19.31
CA HIS A 34 -0.94 -6.16 -19.71
C HIS A 34 -1.20 -4.70 -19.32
N GLY A 35 -0.34 -4.15 -18.47
CA GLY A 35 -0.47 -2.78 -17.96
C GLY A 35 0.65 -2.43 -16.98
N ILE A 36 0.77 -1.15 -16.70
CA ILE A 36 1.78 -0.58 -15.82
C ILE A 36 1.13 0.08 -14.59
N THR A 37 1.79 -0.03 -13.44
CA THR A 37 1.37 0.73 -12.24
C THR A 37 2.00 2.11 -12.26
N ILE A 38 1.20 3.16 -12.16
CA ILE A 38 1.63 4.56 -12.26
C ILE A 38 1.29 5.35 -11.00
N VAL A 39 2.14 6.32 -10.71
CA VAL A 39 1.94 7.33 -9.66
C VAL A 39 2.34 8.70 -10.19
N ASP A 40 3.40 8.73 -11.00
CA ASP A 40 3.88 9.89 -11.71
C ASP A 40 3.19 10.06 -13.09
N PHE A 41 2.28 11.02 -13.16
CA PHE A 41 1.52 11.33 -14.38
C PHE A 41 2.32 12.08 -15.45
N TYR A 42 3.44 12.72 -15.09
CA TYR A 42 4.33 13.34 -16.07
C TYR A 42 4.99 12.25 -16.92
N LEU A 43 5.47 11.19 -16.28
CA LEU A 43 6.03 10.04 -16.99
C LEU A 43 4.96 9.32 -17.83
N LEU A 44 3.74 9.17 -17.32
CA LEU A 44 2.64 8.56 -18.07
C LEU A 44 2.38 9.32 -19.39
N GLN A 45 2.26 10.65 -19.32
CA GLN A 45 2.07 11.48 -20.51
C GLN A 45 3.28 11.39 -21.46
N ALA A 46 4.51 11.49 -20.93
CA ALA A 46 5.71 11.42 -21.76
C ALA A 46 5.81 10.09 -22.53
N LEU A 47 5.43 8.98 -21.92
CA LEU A 47 5.42 7.66 -22.58
C LEU A 47 4.30 7.55 -23.61
N SER A 48 3.11 8.07 -23.28
CA SER A 48 1.98 8.18 -24.22
C SER A 48 2.38 8.92 -25.49
N ASP A 49 3.04 10.07 -25.35
CA ASP A 49 3.46 10.89 -26.50
C ASP A 49 4.62 10.24 -27.27
N THR A 50 5.48 9.49 -26.57
CA THR A 50 6.64 8.83 -27.20
C THR A 50 6.22 7.64 -28.07
N SER A 51 5.26 6.84 -27.63
CA SER A 51 4.70 5.75 -28.44
C SER A 51 3.23 5.49 -28.09
N PRO A 52 2.30 6.18 -28.78
CA PRO A 52 0.86 5.96 -28.61
C PRO A 52 0.43 4.52 -28.91
N GLU A 53 1.10 3.86 -29.87
CA GLU A 53 0.80 2.48 -30.28
C GLU A 53 1.06 1.46 -29.15
N VAL A 54 2.22 1.58 -28.48
CA VAL A 54 2.56 0.72 -27.34
C VAL A 54 1.68 1.07 -26.13
N ALA A 55 1.47 2.36 -25.87
CA ALA A 55 0.62 2.83 -24.79
C ALA A 55 -0.83 2.31 -24.91
N ALA A 56 -1.42 2.34 -26.11
CA ALA A 56 -2.78 1.86 -26.38
C ALA A 56 -3.00 0.37 -26.10
N GLN A 57 -1.93 -0.41 -25.96
CA GLN A 57 -2.00 -1.83 -25.63
C GLN A 57 -1.89 -2.09 -24.12
N LEU A 58 -1.55 -1.08 -23.32
CA LEU A 58 -1.31 -1.21 -21.88
C LEU A 58 -2.39 -0.49 -21.06
N GLU A 59 -2.82 -1.12 -19.97
CA GLU A 59 -3.57 -0.41 -18.93
C GLU A 59 -2.65 0.51 -18.13
N ALA A 60 -3.11 1.73 -17.82
CA ALA A 60 -2.48 2.57 -16.80
C ALA A 60 -3.21 2.38 -15.47
N VAL A 61 -2.60 1.65 -14.54
CA VAL A 61 -3.19 1.32 -13.24
C VAL A 61 -2.66 2.25 -12.15
N PRO A 62 -3.49 3.12 -11.55
CA PRO A 62 -3.07 3.95 -10.42
C PRO A 62 -2.55 3.10 -9.27
N GLY A 63 -1.33 3.41 -8.82
CA GLY A 63 -0.73 2.79 -7.65
C GLY A 63 -1.39 3.27 -6.36
N VAL A 64 -1.22 2.50 -5.27
CA VAL A 64 -1.75 2.88 -3.94
C VAL A 64 -1.27 4.26 -3.47
N ASN A 65 -0.09 4.70 -3.94
CA ASN A 65 0.48 6.00 -3.59
C ASN A 65 -0.14 7.19 -4.35
N CYS A 66 -1.08 6.94 -5.28
CA CYS A 66 -1.99 8.00 -5.76
C CYS A 66 -2.97 8.47 -4.66
N MET A 67 -3.13 7.70 -3.57
CA MET A 67 -3.95 8.05 -2.40
C MET A 67 -5.38 8.44 -2.79
N LEU A 68 -6.04 7.53 -3.53
CA LEU A 68 -7.42 7.66 -3.97
C LEU A 68 -8.38 7.41 -2.78
N ASP A 69 -8.53 8.42 -1.93
CA ASP A 69 -9.33 8.41 -0.70
C ASP A 69 -10.71 9.10 -0.85
N SER A 70 -11.07 9.51 -2.07
CA SER A 70 -12.35 10.15 -2.39
C SER A 70 -12.73 9.89 -3.85
N PHE A 71 -14.03 9.91 -4.14
CA PHE A 71 -14.52 9.74 -5.51
C PHE A 71 -14.00 10.83 -6.47
N ALA A 72 -13.89 12.07 -6.00
CA ALA A 72 -13.33 13.17 -6.81
C ALA A 72 -11.88 12.91 -7.23
N LYS A 73 -11.04 12.34 -6.34
CA LYS A 73 -9.68 11.93 -6.71
C LYS A 73 -9.69 10.77 -7.71
N VAL A 74 -10.60 9.81 -7.55
CA VAL A 74 -10.77 8.71 -8.52
C VAL A 74 -11.12 9.26 -9.90
N GLN A 75 -12.11 10.15 -9.99
CA GLN A 75 -12.52 10.78 -11.26
C GLN A 75 -11.37 11.53 -11.91
N GLY A 76 -10.72 12.45 -11.18
CA GLY A 76 -9.61 13.23 -11.73
C GLY A 76 -8.44 12.35 -12.20
N CYS A 77 -8.17 11.25 -11.49
CA CYS A 77 -7.15 10.29 -11.86
C CYS A 77 -7.49 9.55 -13.17
N LEU A 78 -8.74 9.07 -13.30
CA LEU A 78 -9.21 8.39 -14.51
C LEU A 78 -9.32 9.34 -15.71
N GLU A 79 -9.77 10.58 -15.50
CA GLU A 79 -9.79 11.61 -16.54
C GLU A 79 -8.38 11.93 -17.04
N ALA A 80 -7.38 11.98 -16.14
CA ALA A 80 -5.99 12.18 -16.53
C ALA A 80 -5.47 11.00 -17.36
N ILE A 81 -5.80 9.75 -17.00
CA ILE A 81 -5.45 8.57 -17.81
C ILE A 81 -6.13 8.64 -19.19
N ALA A 82 -7.41 9.00 -19.25
CA ALA A 82 -8.18 9.07 -20.49
C ALA A 82 -7.67 10.14 -21.48
N ARG A 83 -6.86 11.09 -21.04
CA ARG A 83 -6.17 12.08 -21.89
C ARG A 83 -4.88 11.55 -22.51
N THR A 84 -4.46 10.35 -22.12
CA THR A 84 -3.29 9.66 -22.68
C THR A 84 -3.74 8.57 -23.66
N ALA A 85 -2.79 7.97 -24.38
CA ALA A 85 -3.04 6.84 -25.25
C ALA A 85 -3.27 5.52 -24.48
N PHE A 86 -3.02 5.48 -23.16
CA PHE A 86 -3.18 4.25 -22.37
C PHE A 86 -4.65 3.83 -22.21
N LYS A 87 -4.88 2.53 -22.06
CA LYS A 87 -6.21 2.00 -21.72
C LYS A 87 -6.59 2.39 -20.29
N PRO A 88 -7.89 2.61 -20.03
CA PRO A 88 -8.38 2.73 -18.67
C PRO A 88 -8.07 1.45 -17.87
N PRO A 89 -7.86 1.56 -16.56
CA PRO A 89 -7.53 0.41 -15.74
C PRO A 89 -8.72 -0.52 -15.51
N SER A 90 -8.48 -1.83 -15.53
CA SER A 90 -9.45 -2.85 -15.10
C SER A 90 -9.64 -2.91 -13.58
N LYS A 91 -8.70 -2.33 -12.82
CA LYS A 91 -8.71 -2.30 -11.36
C LYS A 91 -8.16 -0.99 -10.78
N LEU A 92 -8.73 -0.55 -9.66
CA LEU A 92 -8.32 0.65 -8.95
C LEU A 92 -7.94 0.32 -7.51
N ASN A 93 -6.76 0.78 -7.09
CA ASN A 93 -6.34 0.71 -5.70
C ASN A 93 -6.89 1.95 -4.98
N LEU A 94 -7.88 1.76 -4.12
CA LEU A 94 -8.33 2.80 -3.20
C LEU A 94 -7.31 3.01 -2.09
N ASP A 95 -7.30 4.19 -1.48
CA ASP A 95 -6.37 4.46 -0.41
C ASP A 95 -6.72 3.66 0.85
N ARG A 96 -5.69 3.08 1.44
CA ARG A 96 -5.67 2.36 2.72
C ARG A 96 -6.25 3.14 3.90
N SER A 97 -6.30 4.48 3.88
CA SER A 97 -7.03 5.25 4.90
C SER A 97 -8.52 4.91 4.97
N LEU A 98 -9.09 4.38 3.88
CA LEU A 98 -10.48 3.93 3.82
C LEU A 98 -10.70 2.56 4.49
N ASN A 99 -9.66 1.77 4.72
CA ASN A 99 -9.79 0.41 5.26
C ASN A 99 -10.52 0.38 6.61
N ARG A 100 -10.48 1.46 7.40
CA ARG A 100 -11.22 1.57 8.67
C ARG A 100 -12.24 2.71 8.73
N ASN A 101 -12.56 3.29 7.58
CA ASN A 101 -13.64 4.26 7.42
C ASN A 101 -14.71 3.69 6.49
N LEU A 102 -15.49 2.73 7.02
CA LEU A 102 -16.47 1.99 6.23
C LEU A 102 -17.55 2.87 5.59
N PRO A 103 -18.10 3.91 6.26
CA PRO A 103 -19.08 4.78 5.62
C PRO A 103 -18.52 5.44 4.35
N GLU A 104 -17.30 5.97 4.42
CA GLU A 104 -16.64 6.60 3.28
C GLU A 104 -16.28 5.57 2.19
N LEU A 105 -15.74 4.41 2.58
CA LEU A 105 -15.44 3.32 1.66
C LEU A 105 -16.69 2.87 0.89
N ALA A 106 -17.82 2.69 1.59
CA ALA A 106 -19.09 2.30 0.99
C ALA A 106 -19.60 3.37 0.02
N ALA A 107 -19.52 4.65 0.40
CA ALA A 107 -19.93 5.77 -0.46
C ALA A 107 -19.10 5.82 -1.75
N ILE A 108 -17.77 5.80 -1.64
CA ILE A 108 -16.86 5.79 -2.79
C ILE A 108 -17.10 4.55 -3.66
N SER A 109 -17.26 3.37 -3.04
CA SER A 109 -17.54 2.12 -3.74
C SER A 109 -18.82 2.22 -4.58
N GLN A 110 -19.91 2.70 -3.99
CA GLN A 110 -21.18 2.89 -4.68
C GLN A 110 -21.03 3.85 -5.86
N GLN A 111 -20.37 5.00 -5.65
CA GLN A 111 -20.14 5.97 -6.73
C GLN A 111 -19.27 5.37 -7.85
N CYS A 112 -18.20 4.67 -7.52
CA CYS A 112 -17.35 4.00 -8.49
C CYS A 112 -18.13 2.95 -9.29
N ARG A 113 -18.97 2.13 -8.66
CA ARG A 113 -19.80 1.14 -9.37
C ARG A 113 -20.82 1.76 -10.30
N GLN A 114 -21.39 2.90 -9.92
CA GLN A 114 -22.34 3.64 -10.76
C GLN A 114 -21.67 4.23 -12.00
N HIS A 115 -20.45 4.78 -11.86
CA HIS A 115 -19.79 5.52 -12.95
C HIS A 115 -18.80 4.66 -13.75
N PHE A 116 -18.22 3.62 -13.14
CA PHE A 116 -17.16 2.78 -13.68
C PHE A 116 -17.45 1.29 -13.41
N PRO A 117 -18.59 0.74 -13.89
CA PRO A 117 -19.08 -0.59 -13.50
C PRO A 117 -18.17 -1.76 -13.86
N HIS A 118 -17.21 -1.55 -14.77
CA HIS A 118 -16.26 -2.57 -15.21
C HIS A 118 -14.95 -2.57 -14.40
N VAL A 119 -14.75 -1.59 -13.52
CA VAL A 119 -13.51 -1.42 -12.77
C VAL A 119 -13.62 -2.09 -11.41
N LYS A 120 -12.72 -3.03 -11.13
CA LYS A 120 -12.64 -3.71 -9.82
C LYS A 120 -11.95 -2.82 -8.79
N LEU A 121 -12.57 -2.61 -7.66
CA LEU A 121 -11.99 -1.89 -6.53
C LEU A 121 -11.11 -2.81 -5.71
N THR A 122 -9.96 -2.28 -5.30
CA THR A 122 -8.91 -3.00 -4.59
C THR A 122 -8.52 -2.24 -3.32
N LEU A 123 -8.35 -2.95 -2.20
CA LEU A 123 -7.73 -2.42 -0.98
C LEU A 123 -6.40 -3.11 -0.70
N LEU A 124 -5.43 -2.36 -0.16
CA LEU A 124 -4.17 -2.91 0.34
C LEU A 124 -4.35 -3.28 1.81
N ALA A 125 -4.22 -4.55 2.15
CA ALA A 125 -4.62 -5.05 3.46
C ALA A 125 -3.51 -5.05 4.52
N ASN A 126 -2.27 -5.39 4.16
CA ASN A 126 -1.24 -5.72 5.14
C ASN A 126 -0.04 -4.74 5.16
N GLU A 127 -0.27 -3.48 4.77
CA GLU A 127 0.71 -2.42 4.97
C GLU A 127 0.57 -1.87 6.39
N GLY A 128 1.62 -2.00 7.21
CA GLY A 128 1.63 -1.55 8.60
C GLY A 128 2.25 -0.16 8.77
N TYR A 129 1.45 0.90 8.60
CA TYR A 129 1.91 2.28 8.68
C TYR A 129 1.26 3.06 9.82
N LEU A 130 1.87 4.17 10.24
CA LEU A 130 1.26 5.09 11.21
C LEU A 130 -0.01 5.72 10.62
N ASP A 131 -1.14 5.63 11.32
CA ASP A 131 -2.39 6.25 10.84
C ASP A 131 -2.18 7.75 10.56
N ARG A 132 -2.64 8.22 9.39
CA ARG A 132 -2.42 9.59 8.90
C ARG A 132 -0.97 10.09 9.03
N CYS A 133 0.00 9.22 8.73
CA CYS A 133 1.43 9.48 8.86
C CYS A 133 1.87 10.84 8.25
N PRO A 134 2.36 11.80 9.05
CA PRO A 134 2.81 13.09 8.54
C PRO A 134 4.10 12.98 7.71
N PHE A 135 4.85 11.89 7.89
CA PHE A 135 6.12 11.65 7.20
C PHE A 135 5.94 11.08 5.78
N LYS A 136 4.72 10.68 5.40
CA LYS A 136 4.48 9.88 4.19
C LYS A 136 5.01 10.52 2.91
N LEU A 137 4.72 11.81 2.68
CA LEU A 137 5.11 12.47 1.42
C LEU A 137 6.63 12.61 1.30
N THR A 138 7.29 13.00 2.38
CA THR A 138 8.75 13.10 2.42
C THR A 138 9.39 11.73 2.26
N HIS A 139 8.85 10.70 2.91
CA HIS A 139 9.33 9.33 2.79
C HIS A 139 9.17 8.78 1.36
N ASP A 140 7.99 8.96 0.74
CA ASP A 140 7.74 8.59 -0.65
C ASP A 140 8.73 9.30 -1.61
N ALA A 141 9.09 10.55 -1.33
CA ALA A 141 10.07 11.31 -2.12
C ALA A 141 11.49 10.76 -1.97
N GLN A 142 11.93 10.44 -0.76
CA GLN A 142 13.24 9.84 -0.51
C GLN A 142 13.37 8.47 -1.19
N ILE A 143 12.33 7.61 -1.11
CA ILE A 143 12.29 6.33 -1.84
C ILE A 143 12.42 6.58 -3.34
N ALA A 144 11.67 7.54 -3.88
CA ALA A 144 11.72 7.86 -5.31
C ALA A 144 13.13 8.29 -5.75
N PHE A 145 13.78 9.18 -5.00
CA PHE A 145 15.15 9.63 -5.29
C PHE A 145 16.17 8.50 -5.20
N ALA A 146 16.06 7.63 -4.19
CA ALA A 146 16.90 6.45 -4.06
C ALA A 146 16.72 5.49 -5.25
N ASN A 147 15.48 5.23 -5.65
CA ASN A 147 15.17 4.39 -6.82
C ASN A 147 15.70 4.96 -8.14
N THR A 148 15.86 6.29 -8.24
CA THR A 148 16.49 6.95 -9.41
C THR A 148 18.01 7.03 -9.32
N GLY A 149 18.62 6.53 -8.24
CA GLY A 149 20.07 6.62 -8.02
C GLY A 149 20.57 8.03 -7.71
N LEU A 150 19.68 8.97 -7.37
CA LEU A 150 20.05 10.35 -7.04
C LEU A 150 20.69 10.44 -5.64
N ILE A 151 20.25 9.58 -4.73
CA ILE A 151 20.77 9.44 -3.37
C ILE A 151 20.92 7.95 -3.04
N ALA A 152 21.73 7.63 -2.02
CA ALA A 152 21.72 6.31 -1.42
C ALA A 152 20.37 6.04 -0.73
N ASN A 153 19.97 4.76 -0.62
CA ASN A 153 18.75 4.41 0.10
C ASN A 153 18.99 4.42 1.61
N GLU A 154 18.80 5.58 2.24
CA GLU A 154 18.92 5.79 3.70
C GLU A 154 17.56 5.94 4.38
N THR A 155 16.47 5.60 3.68
CA THR A 155 15.09 5.82 4.13
C THR A 155 14.79 5.13 5.47
N HIS A 156 15.36 3.95 5.71
CA HIS A 156 15.20 3.23 6.97
C HIS A 156 15.82 4.00 8.15
N GLY A 157 17.09 4.43 8.02
CA GLY A 157 17.79 5.18 9.05
C GLY A 157 17.12 6.52 9.35
N ALA A 158 16.74 7.27 8.31
CA ALA A 158 16.02 8.53 8.47
C ALA A 158 14.69 8.35 9.21
N ASN A 159 13.91 7.30 8.89
CA ASN A 159 12.67 7.02 9.61
C ASN A 159 12.90 6.56 11.06
N GLN A 160 13.99 5.84 11.33
CA GLN A 160 14.37 5.41 12.66
C GLN A 160 14.81 6.59 13.55
N GLU A 161 15.51 7.58 12.98
CA GLU A 161 16.02 8.72 13.72
C GLU A 161 14.99 9.85 13.86
N LEU A 162 14.18 10.08 12.83
CA LEU A 162 13.34 11.28 12.72
C LEU A 162 11.87 11.00 12.40
N GLY A 163 11.54 9.81 11.91
CA GLY A 163 10.26 9.53 11.25
C GLY A 163 9.37 8.51 11.96
N CYS A 164 8.60 7.76 11.15
CA CYS A 164 7.54 6.90 11.66
C CYS A 164 8.04 5.70 12.49
N ILE A 165 9.25 5.20 12.24
CA ILE A 165 9.85 4.10 13.03
C ILE A 165 10.14 4.61 14.45
N ARG A 166 10.70 5.82 14.58
CA ARG A 166 10.89 6.47 15.89
C ARG A 166 9.59 6.57 16.67
N GLU A 167 8.55 7.11 16.03
CA GLU A 167 7.25 7.34 16.65
C GLU A 167 6.62 6.02 17.12
N LEU A 168 6.60 5.01 16.25
CA LEU A 168 6.02 3.71 16.58
C LEU A 168 6.86 2.96 17.63
N ALA A 169 8.17 3.16 17.67
CA ALA A 169 9.02 2.60 18.71
C ALA A 169 8.77 3.24 20.09
N ALA A 170 8.51 4.55 20.14
CA ALA A 170 8.16 5.25 21.37
C ALA A 170 6.72 4.96 21.83
N HIS A 171 5.82 4.74 20.88
CA HIS A 171 4.39 4.54 21.12
C HIS A 171 3.87 3.29 20.38
N PRO A 172 4.25 2.07 20.80
CA PRO A 172 3.91 0.84 20.06
C PRO A 172 2.40 0.60 19.94
N ALA A 173 1.59 1.08 20.89
CA ALA A 173 0.13 0.96 20.82
C ALA A 173 -0.49 1.66 19.58
N GLU A 174 0.23 2.60 18.96
CA GLU A 174 -0.17 3.23 17.70
C GLU A 174 -0.28 2.22 16.55
N LEU A 175 0.33 1.03 16.66
CA LEU A 175 0.21 -0.04 15.68
C LEU A 175 -1.26 -0.40 15.43
N PHE A 176 -2.09 -0.37 16.48
CA PHE A 176 -3.51 -0.69 16.38
C PHE A 176 -4.31 0.41 15.68
N LYS A 177 -3.75 1.58 15.45
CA LYS A 177 -4.40 2.62 14.65
C LYS A 177 -4.16 2.41 13.16
N SER A 178 -3.04 1.79 12.80
CA SER A 178 -2.71 1.42 11.42
C SER A 178 -3.87 0.69 10.77
N PRO A 179 -4.41 1.16 9.64
CA PRO A 179 -5.64 0.62 9.07
C PRO A 179 -5.37 -0.61 8.20
N PHE A 180 -4.57 -1.55 8.72
CA PHE A 180 -4.50 -2.89 8.15
C PHE A 180 -5.85 -3.60 8.29
N ILE A 181 -6.09 -4.55 7.39
CA ILE A 181 -7.23 -5.45 7.38
C ILE A 181 -6.70 -6.84 7.74
N ARG A 182 -7.19 -7.46 8.82
CA ARG A 182 -6.76 -8.83 9.15
C ARG A 182 -7.41 -9.86 8.22
N PRO A 183 -6.81 -11.05 8.04
CA PRO A 183 -7.45 -12.16 7.33
C PRO A 183 -8.86 -12.49 7.82
N GLU A 184 -9.11 -12.39 9.13
CA GLU A 184 -10.40 -12.68 9.75
C GLU A 184 -11.48 -11.64 9.42
N ASP A 185 -11.06 -10.43 9.05
CA ASP A 185 -11.96 -9.30 8.84
C ASP A 185 -12.36 -9.15 7.35
N LEU A 186 -11.87 -10.01 6.45
CA LEU A 186 -12.08 -9.88 5.00
C LEU A 186 -13.55 -9.86 4.58
N GLU A 187 -14.39 -10.67 5.22
CA GLU A 187 -15.82 -10.75 4.94
C GLU A 187 -16.53 -9.42 5.15
N LYS A 188 -15.98 -8.55 6.01
CA LYS A 188 -16.55 -7.23 6.28
C LYS A 188 -16.40 -6.24 5.12
N TYR A 189 -15.59 -6.58 4.12
CA TYR A 189 -15.34 -5.76 2.93
C TYR A 189 -16.05 -6.31 1.69
N GLU A 190 -16.68 -7.48 1.79
CA GLU A 190 -17.48 -8.06 0.72
C GLU A 190 -18.61 -7.09 0.32
N GLY A 191 -18.84 -6.94 -0.98
CA GLY A 191 -19.82 -5.98 -1.48
C GLY A 191 -19.36 -4.52 -1.49
N MET A 192 -18.20 -4.17 -0.92
CA MET A 192 -17.57 -2.85 -1.11
C MET A 192 -16.40 -2.89 -2.09
N VAL A 193 -15.60 -3.95 -2.08
CA VAL A 193 -14.45 -4.13 -2.98
C VAL A 193 -14.35 -5.56 -3.47
N GLU A 194 -13.70 -5.76 -4.63
CA GLU A 194 -13.59 -7.08 -5.27
C GLU A 194 -12.23 -7.74 -5.04
N VAL A 195 -11.20 -6.96 -4.69
CA VAL A 195 -9.82 -7.46 -4.59
C VAL A 195 -9.15 -7.00 -3.30
N ILE A 196 -8.51 -7.94 -2.62
CA ILE A 196 -7.59 -7.64 -1.52
C ILE A 196 -6.18 -7.83 -2.03
N LYS A 197 -5.41 -6.75 -2.01
CA LYS A 197 -4.00 -6.72 -2.39
C LYS A 197 -3.13 -6.90 -1.16
N LEU A 198 -2.07 -7.69 -1.33
CA LEU A 198 -1.04 -7.94 -0.33
C LEU A 198 0.29 -7.32 -0.79
N CYS A 199 1.07 -6.76 0.14
CA CYS A 199 2.42 -6.24 -0.07
C CYS A 199 3.48 -7.04 0.73
N GLY A 200 4.74 -6.62 0.67
CA GLY A 200 5.88 -7.33 1.25
C GLY A 200 6.69 -8.19 0.30
N ARG A 201 6.65 -7.90 -1.02
CA ARG A 201 7.44 -8.65 -2.03
C ARG A 201 8.94 -8.68 -1.73
N THR A 202 9.46 -7.64 -1.10
CA THR A 202 10.87 -7.50 -0.75
C THR A 202 11.28 -8.27 0.50
N LEU A 203 10.32 -8.80 1.28
CA LEU A 203 10.58 -9.51 2.54
C LEU A 203 10.84 -11.02 2.36
N GLY A 204 10.95 -11.46 1.10
CA GLY A 204 11.31 -12.83 0.76
C GLY A 204 10.16 -13.84 0.82
N PRO A 205 10.43 -15.08 0.38
CA PRO A 205 9.40 -16.10 0.16
C PRO A 205 8.70 -16.56 1.43
N GLY A 206 9.42 -16.65 2.57
CA GLY A 206 8.82 -17.09 3.83
C GLY A 206 7.76 -16.13 4.37
N PHE A 207 7.98 -14.82 4.24
CA PHE A 207 6.96 -13.81 4.54
C PHE A 207 5.77 -13.94 3.60
N LEU A 208 6.02 -14.00 2.29
CA LEU A 208 4.97 -14.09 1.28
C LEU A 208 4.08 -15.33 1.46
N GLN A 209 4.68 -16.49 1.69
CA GLN A 209 3.92 -17.73 1.95
C GLN A 209 3.03 -17.60 3.18
N ARG A 210 3.54 -17.02 4.27
CA ARG A 210 2.78 -16.80 5.51
C ARG A 210 1.58 -15.89 5.27
N VAL A 211 1.81 -14.75 4.63
CA VAL A 211 0.75 -13.76 4.34
C VAL A 211 -0.28 -14.34 3.38
N VAL A 212 0.15 -14.91 2.25
CA VAL A 212 -0.78 -15.52 1.27
C VAL A 212 -1.62 -16.61 1.92
N ARG A 213 -0.99 -17.49 2.73
CA ARG A 213 -1.70 -18.55 3.43
C ARG A 213 -2.74 -17.99 4.42
N GLY A 214 -2.36 -17.04 5.27
CA GLY A 214 -3.27 -16.46 6.25
C GLY A 214 -4.51 -15.83 5.60
N TYR A 215 -4.32 -15.02 4.54
CA TYR A 215 -5.43 -14.39 3.83
C TYR A 215 -6.28 -15.40 3.03
N ALA A 216 -5.67 -16.48 2.50
CA ALA A 216 -6.41 -17.55 1.83
C ALA A 216 -7.25 -18.39 2.81
N GLU A 217 -6.73 -18.64 4.02
CA GLU A 217 -7.41 -19.37 5.09
C GLU A 217 -8.38 -18.49 5.90
N ARG A 218 -8.43 -17.17 5.64
CA ARG A 218 -9.20 -16.17 6.42
C ARG A 218 -8.91 -16.22 7.92
N SER A 219 -7.71 -16.67 8.29
CA SER A 219 -7.31 -16.85 9.68
C SER A 219 -5.80 -16.86 9.79
N TYR A 220 -5.28 -16.32 10.89
CA TYR A 220 -3.88 -16.38 11.20
C TYR A 220 -3.66 -16.50 12.72
N ALA A 221 -2.95 -17.54 13.14
CA ALA A 221 -2.52 -17.69 14.54
C ALA A 221 -1.04 -17.30 14.67
N GLY A 222 -0.71 -16.47 15.66
CA GLY A 222 0.65 -16.05 15.95
C GLY A 222 0.82 -14.53 16.05
N ASN A 223 2.07 -14.07 15.90
CA ASN A 223 2.38 -12.63 15.97
C ASN A 223 1.74 -11.88 14.80
N LEU A 224 0.76 -11.03 15.08
CA LEU A 224 0.07 -10.18 14.10
C LEU A 224 1.05 -9.40 13.21
N LEU A 225 2.16 -8.92 13.79
CA LEU A 225 3.14 -8.11 13.08
C LEU A 225 3.87 -8.87 11.96
N ASN A 226 3.88 -10.20 12.02
CA ASN A 226 4.44 -11.04 10.94
C ASN A 226 3.59 -11.04 9.67
N LEU A 227 2.39 -10.46 9.70
CA LEU A 227 1.59 -10.24 8.49
C LEU A 227 1.90 -8.89 7.83
N MET A 228 2.52 -7.95 8.55
CA MET A 228 2.61 -6.54 8.15
C MET A 228 3.94 -6.25 7.45
N ASP A 229 3.88 -5.74 6.22
CA ASP A 229 5.06 -5.46 5.39
C ASP A 229 6.04 -4.48 6.08
N THR A 230 5.53 -3.34 6.53
CA THR A 230 6.36 -2.24 7.05
C THR A 230 6.61 -2.31 8.57
N MET A 231 6.22 -3.39 9.24
CA MET A 231 6.45 -3.59 10.68
C MET A 231 7.35 -4.80 10.99
N GLU A 232 8.07 -5.34 10.00
CA GLU A 232 9.03 -6.45 10.19
C GLU A 232 10.03 -6.17 11.34
N TRP A 233 10.59 -4.97 11.38
CA TRP A 233 11.52 -4.55 12.44
C TRP A 233 10.89 -4.58 13.85
N LEU A 234 9.60 -4.26 13.97
CA LEU A 234 8.87 -4.29 15.23
C LEU A 234 8.48 -5.73 15.59
N ALA A 235 8.18 -6.57 14.61
CA ALA A 235 7.88 -7.99 14.80
C ALA A 235 9.05 -8.76 15.47
N LYS A 236 10.29 -8.29 15.30
CA LYS A 236 11.50 -8.82 15.99
C LYS A 236 11.57 -8.44 17.47
N ARG A 237 10.77 -7.48 17.94
CA ARG A 237 10.83 -6.89 19.29
C ARG A 237 9.53 -6.99 20.06
N LEU A 238 8.41 -7.12 19.36
CA LEU A 238 7.08 -7.12 19.93
C LEU A 238 6.30 -8.29 19.33
N TYR A 239 5.69 -9.08 20.21
CA TYR A 239 4.75 -10.11 19.84
C TYR A 239 3.35 -9.64 20.21
N VAL A 240 2.45 -9.56 19.23
CA VAL A 240 1.03 -9.31 19.44
C VAL A 240 0.27 -10.57 19.06
N ALA A 241 -0.31 -11.27 20.04
CA ALA A 241 -1.08 -12.49 19.83
C ALA A 241 -2.36 -12.17 19.05
N ASN A 242 -2.43 -12.54 17.76
CA ASN A 242 -3.60 -12.24 16.92
C ASN A 242 -4.86 -12.93 17.45
N GLU A 243 -4.71 -14.16 17.95
CA GLU A 243 -5.75 -14.99 18.54
C GLU A 243 -6.31 -14.46 19.87
N GLU A 244 -5.59 -13.56 20.56
CA GLU A 244 -6.05 -12.94 21.81
C GLU A 244 -6.71 -11.58 21.58
N LEU A 245 -6.77 -11.10 20.33
CA LEU A 245 -7.53 -9.89 20.00
C LEU A 245 -9.03 -10.13 20.22
N PRO A 246 -9.74 -9.17 20.85
CA PRO A 246 -11.12 -9.38 21.23
C PRO A 246 -12.02 -9.52 20.00
N GLY A 247 -13.13 -10.26 20.12
CA GLY A 247 -14.04 -10.50 19.00
C GLY A 247 -14.69 -9.23 18.43
N ASP A 248 -14.72 -8.15 19.20
CA ASP A 248 -15.19 -6.82 18.77
C ASP A 248 -14.07 -5.92 18.19
N PHE A 249 -12.83 -6.42 18.07
CA PHE A 249 -11.65 -5.65 17.63
C PHE A 249 -11.91 -4.83 16.36
N TRP A 250 -12.42 -5.47 15.32
CA TRP A 250 -12.74 -4.80 14.06
C TRP A 250 -13.78 -3.70 14.28
N GLY A 251 -14.92 -4.06 14.89
CA GLY A 251 -16.04 -3.12 15.09
C GLY A 251 -15.65 -1.92 15.93
N ARG A 252 -14.83 -2.13 16.96
CA ARG A 252 -14.32 -1.06 17.82
C ARG A 252 -13.36 -0.12 17.08
N LEU A 253 -12.49 -0.63 16.21
CA LEU A 253 -11.52 0.18 15.49
C LEU A 253 -12.09 0.86 14.25
N THR A 254 -13.14 0.31 13.63
CA THR A 254 -13.89 0.97 12.54
C THR A 254 -14.92 1.99 13.05
N GLY A 255 -15.42 1.82 14.28
CA GLY A 255 -16.30 2.78 14.96
C GLY A 255 -15.57 3.84 15.78
N CYS A 256 -14.24 3.82 15.79
CA CYS A 256 -13.42 4.71 16.60
C CYS A 256 -13.40 6.14 16.01
N ASP A 257 -13.77 7.13 16.82
CA ASP A 257 -13.70 8.57 16.48
C ASP A 257 -12.28 9.15 16.51
N LYS A 258 -11.30 8.34 16.93
CA LYS A 258 -9.87 8.68 17.07
C LYS A 258 -9.59 9.78 18.09
N ASN A 259 -10.50 10.07 19.02
CA ASN A 259 -10.23 11.00 20.14
C ASN A 259 -9.35 10.33 21.21
N CYS A 260 -8.09 10.10 20.85
CA CYS A 260 -7.13 9.34 21.66
C CYS A 260 -6.64 10.11 22.89
N GLN A 261 -6.94 11.41 23.02
CA GLN A 261 -6.54 12.22 24.18
C GLN A 261 -7.24 11.76 25.47
N ILE A 262 -8.42 11.16 25.34
CA ILE A 262 -9.23 10.67 26.46
C ILE A 262 -9.46 9.15 26.41
N CYS A 263 -8.94 8.47 25.37
CA CYS A 263 -9.17 7.05 25.12
C CYS A 263 -7.88 6.25 25.24
N TRP A 264 -7.90 5.19 26.05
CA TRP A 264 -6.73 4.36 26.38
C TRP A 264 -6.77 2.98 25.74
N TYR A 265 -7.80 2.70 24.92
CA TYR A 265 -8.08 1.36 24.41
C TYR A 265 -6.90 0.68 23.74
N CYS A 266 -6.18 1.35 22.83
CA CYS A 266 -5.07 0.72 22.11
C CYS A 266 -3.91 0.37 23.04
N ARG A 267 -3.71 1.13 24.13
CA ARG A 267 -2.67 0.85 25.14
C ARG A 267 -3.07 -0.36 25.98
N GLU A 268 -4.30 -0.38 26.49
CA GLU A 268 -4.85 -1.51 27.24
C GLU A 268 -4.89 -2.79 26.39
N LEU A 269 -5.20 -2.67 25.10
CA LEU A 269 -5.19 -3.79 24.17
C LEU A 269 -3.77 -4.33 23.98
N LEU A 270 -2.77 -3.45 23.85
CA LEU A 270 -1.37 -3.86 23.75
C LEU A 270 -0.90 -4.56 25.03
N GLU A 271 -1.29 -4.07 26.21
CA GLU A 271 -0.93 -4.69 27.48
C GLU A 271 -1.52 -6.10 27.63
N LYS A 272 -2.71 -6.33 27.07
CA LYS A 272 -3.41 -7.63 27.15
C LYS A 272 -2.93 -8.66 26.14
N SER A 273 -2.68 -8.22 24.90
CA SER A 273 -2.36 -9.11 23.76
C SER A 273 -0.89 -9.07 23.36
N GLY A 274 -0.11 -8.16 23.94
CA GLY A 274 1.26 -7.86 23.56
C GLY A 274 2.28 -8.31 24.60
N ARG A 275 3.43 -8.77 24.13
CA ARG A 275 4.61 -9.02 24.98
C ARG A 275 5.89 -8.64 24.24
N THR A 276 6.83 -8.05 24.97
CA THR A 276 8.17 -7.75 24.45
C THR A 276 8.93 -9.05 24.21
N LEU A 277 9.62 -9.13 23.08
CA LEU A 277 10.51 -10.24 22.75
C LEU A 277 11.91 -9.94 23.29
N ALA A 278 12.57 -10.97 23.81
CA ALA A 278 13.99 -10.88 24.14
C ALA A 278 14.78 -10.60 22.87
N PHE A 279 15.82 -9.78 22.98
CA PHE A 279 16.74 -9.55 21.87
C PHE A 279 17.37 -10.89 21.46
N GLN A 280 17.28 -11.21 20.16
CA GLN A 280 17.92 -12.38 19.56
C GLN A 280 18.86 -11.91 18.46
N LEU A 281 20.08 -12.42 18.46
CA LEU A 281 21.00 -12.26 17.33
C LEU A 281 20.48 -13.11 16.16
N GLU A 282 20.29 -12.47 15.02
CA GLU A 282 19.84 -13.14 13.79
C GLU A 282 20.97 -14.08 13.33
N ASP A 283 20.66 -15.37 13.18
CA ASP A 283 21.64 -16.35 12.68
C ASP A 283 21.75 -16.22 11.16
N LEU A 284 22.72 -15.42 10.72
CA LEU A 284 22.98 -15.13 9.29
C LEU A 284 23.61 -16.31 8.53
N ARG A 285 23.67 -17.52 9.11
CA ARG A 285 24.20 -18.73 8.47
C ARG A 285 23.12 -19.56 7.73
N GLN A 286 21.86 -19.12 7.73
CA GLN A 286 20.74 -19.78 7.05
C GLN A 286 20.49 -19.23 5.65
#